data_AF-A0A975MCM1-F1
#
_entry.id   AF-A0A975MCM1-F1
#
_cell.length_a   1.000
_cell.length_b   1.000
_cell.length_c   1.000
_cell.angle_alpha   90.00
_cell.angle_beta   90.00
_cell.angle_gamma   90.00
#
_symmetry.space_group_name_H-M   'P 1'
#
loop_
_entity.id
_entity.type
_entity.pdbx_description
1 polymer ?
#
loop_
_entity_poly.entity_id
_entity_poly.type
_entity_poly.pdbx_seq_one_letter_code
_entity_poly.pdbx_strand_id
1 'polypeptide(L)'
;MNSHRKWALAIVLILFGVSALLAIQDRPQNPFEAIPGALLSALAMLIVSVAAVCTLFVPADTETGKLRILDRFLPAIALIASVALLSFIDGRHSRYDALAFATDHADDLAGPPPQSVPYFQGIPDGGSAIIASPGRNPMTFSAKTRLRLTNGDMHSCRKLDEKLWLCGFG
;
A
#
# COMPACT_ATOMS: atom_id res chain seq x y z
N MET A 1 3.19 -36.81 9.18
CA MET A 1 2.23 -35.81 9.69
C MET A 1 1.29 -35.38 8.56
N ASN A 2 -0.02 -35.63 8.69
CA ASN A 2 -1.01 -35.58 7.59
C ASN A 2 -1.05 -34.22 6.85
N SER A 3 -1.00 -34.27 5.51
CA SER A 3 -1.21 -33.17 4.55
C SER A 3 -2.29 -32.16 4.98
N HIS A 4 -3.39 -32.65 5.56
CA HIS A 4 -4.50 -31.86 6.07
C HIS A 4 -4.10 -30.78 7.11
N ARG A 5 -3.07 -31.00 7.93
CA ARG A 5 -2.59 -29.99 8.91
C ARG A 5 -1.88 -28.81 8.27
N LYS A 6 -1.15 -29.02 7.17
CA LYS A 6 -0.48 -27.94 6.43
C LYS A 6 -1.48 -27.03 5.74
N TRP A 7 -2.52 -27.61 5.12
CA TRP A 7 -3.60 -26.87 4.49
C TRP A 7 -4.47 -26.11 5.50
N ALA A 8 -4.72 -26.68 6.68
CA ALA A 8 -5.44 -25.97 7.74
C ALA A 8 -4.69 -24.71 8.21
N LEU A 9 -3.36 -24.79 8.35
CA LEU A 9 -2.52 -23.63 8.68
C LEU A 9 -2.52 -22.58 7.56
N ALA A 10 -2.38 -22.99 6.30
CA ALA A 10 -2.42 -22.07 5.17
C ALA A 10 -3.78 -21.34 5.04
N ILE A 11 -4.89 -22.04 5.24
CA ILE A 11 -6.24 -21.44 5.20
C ILE A 11 -6.43 -20.44 6.34
N VAL A 12 -5.99 -20.77 7.56
CA VAL A 12 -6.05 -19.85 8.70
C VAL A 12 -5.18 -18.61 8.42
N LEU A 13 -4.00 -18.77 7.84
CA LEU A 13 -3.12 -17.66 7.47
C LEU A 13 -3.75 -16.72 6.44
N ILE A 14 -4.42 -17.27 5.42
CA ILE A 14 -5.12 -16.49 4.41
C ILE A 14 -6.32 -15.77 5.03
N LEU A 15 -7.16 -16.47 5.80
CA LEU A 15 -8.34 -15.86 6.44
C LEU A 15 -7.95 -14.77 7.44
N PHE A 16 -6.91 -15.00 8.24
CA PHE A 16 -6.45 -14.00 9.21
C PHE A 16 -5.75 -12.82 8.55
N GLY A 17 -4.99 -13.06 7.48
CA GLY A 17 -4.40 -12.00 6.65
C GLY A 17 -5.49 -11.12 6.02
N VAL A 18 -6.55 -11.72 5.47
CA VAL A 18 -7.70 -10.99 4.91
C VAL A 18 -8.45 -10.20 5.99
N SER A 19 -8.67 -10.77 7.18
CA SER A 19 -9.31 -10.05 8.29
C SER A 19 -8.48 -8.87 8.81
N ALA A 20 -7.15 -9.02 8.91
CA ALA A 20 -6.25 -7.93 9.26
C ALA A 20 -6.26 -6.83 8.18
N LEU A 21 -6.35 -7.20 6.90
CA LEU A 21 -6.55 -6.29 5.78
C LEU A 21 -7.82 -5.45 5.95
N LEU A 22 -8.94 -6.11 6.24
CA LEU A 22 -10.23 -5.44 6.40
C LEU A 22 -10.23 -4.49 7.59
N ALA A 23 -9.55 -4.86 8.68
CA ALA A 23 -9.38 -3.99 9.85
C ALA A 23 -8.48 -2.76 9.59
N ILE A 24 -7.54 -2.83 8.63
CA ILE A 24 -6.73 -1.67 8.20
C ILE A 24 -7.52 -0.78 7.23
N GLN A 25 -8.46 -1.35 6.48
CA GLN A 25 -9.27 -0.64 5.49
C GLN A 25 -10.31 0.28 6.13
N ASP A 26 -10.72 -0.02 7.36
CA ASP A 26 -11.71 0.74 8.13
C ASP A 26 -11.02 1.57 9.22
N ARG A 27 -10.01 2.38 8.87
CA ARG A 27 -9.39 3.29 9.85
C ARG A 27 -10.33 4.47 10.12
N PRO A 28 -10.85 4.61 11.35
CA PRO A 28 -11.61 5.80 11.74
C PRO A 28 -10.71 7.04 11.74
N GLN A 29 -11.31 8.20 11.44
CA GLN A 29 -10.65 9.52 11.39
C GLN A 29 -9.96 9.92 12.71
N ASN A 30 -10.21 9.21 13.81
CA ASN A 30 -9.65 9.49 15.13
C ASN A 30 -8.37 8.66 15.37
N PRO A 31 -7.20 9.29 15.65
CA PRO A 31 -5.93 8.59 15.82
C PRO A 31 -5.91 7.62 17.01
N PHE A 32 -6.80 7.81 18.00
CA PHE A 32 -6.92 6.91 19.16
C PHE A 32 -7.65 5.59 18.86
N GLU A 33 -8.47 5.54 17.81
CA GLU A 33 -9.19 4.32 17.39
C GLU A 33 -8.42 3.51 16.33
N ALA A 34 -7.35 4.07 15.75
CA ALA A 34 -6.48 3.40 14.79
C ALA A 34 -5.43 2.47 15.43
N ILE A 35 -5.09 2.70 16.70
CA ILE A 35 -4.06 1.96 17.45
C ILE A 35 -4.40 0.47 17.59
N PRO A 36 -5.63 0.05 17.94
CA PRO A 36 -5.99 -1.36 18.08
C PRO A 36 -5.92 -2.12 16.76
N GLY A 37 -6.39 -1.51 15.66
CA GLY A 37 -6.37 -2.13 14.33
C GLY A 37 -4.95 -2.33 13.79
N ALA A 38 -4.08 -1.32 13.98
CA ALA A 38 -2.67 -1.43 13.63
C ALA A 38 -1.97 -2.55 14.42
N LEU A 39 -2.20 -2.63 15.73
CA LEU A 39 -1.65 -3.70 16.59
C LEU A 39 -2.16 -5.09 16.18
N LEU A 40 -3.45 -5.24 15.91
CA LEU A 40 -4.05 -6.49 15.43
C LEU A 40 -3.44 -6.95 14.12
N SER A 41 -3.24 -6.02 13.17
CA SER A 41 -2.65 -6.35 11.87
C SER A 41 -1.15 -6.70 11.96
N ALA A 42 -0.39 -6.00 12.81
CA ALA A 42 1.00 -6.32 13.10
C ALA A 42 1.14 -7.70 13.78
N LEU A 43 0.25 -8.01 14.73
CA LEU A 43 0.22 -9.30 15.40
C LEU A 43 -0.16 -10.43 14.43
N ALA A 44 -1.10 -10.17 13.52
CA ALA A 44 -1.46 -11.11 12.46
C ALA A 44 -0.28 -11.38 11.52
N MET A 45 0.44 -10.35 11.07
CA MET A 45 1.66 -10.53 10.25
C MET A 45 2.76 -11.29 10.99
N LEU A 46 2.95 -11.03 12.28
CA LEU A 46 3.91 -11.76 13.12
C LEU A 46 3.53 -13.25 13.18
N ILE A 47 2.26 -13.57 13.48
CA ILE A 47 1.76 -14.95 13.53
C ILE A 47 1.95 -15.63 12.17
N VAL A 48 1.69 -14.92 11.06
CA VAL A 48 1.85 -15.44 9.71
C VAL A 48 3.31 -15.76 9.40
N SER A 49 4.20 -14.85 9.77
CA SER A 49 5.64 -15.01 9.57
C SER A 49 6.20 -16.16 10.42
N VAL A 50 5.80 -16.25 11.69
CA VAL A 50 6.21 -17.34 12.59
C VAL A 50 5.69 -18.69 12.08
N ALA A 51 4.43 -18.77 11.64
CA ALA A 51 3.87 -19.98 11.05
C ALA A 51 4.63 -20.41 9.79
N ALA A 52 4.93 -19.47 8.87
CA ALA A 52 5.71 -19.74 7.67
C ALA A 52 7.12 -20.25 8.02
N VAL A 53 7.80 -19.63 8.99
CA VAL A 53 9.11 -20.08 9.49
C VAL A 53 9.01 -21.48 10.10
N CYS A 54 8.00 -21.75 10.94
CA CYS A 54 7.79 -23.08 11.50
C CYS A 54 7.58 -24.14 10.42
N THR A 55 6.94 -23.82 9.29
CA THR A 55 6.78 -24.79 8.19
C THR A 55 8.10 -25.19 7.51
N LEU A 56 9.17 -24.39 7.62
CA LEU A 56 10.50 -24.74 7.10
C LEU A 56 11.19 -25.84 7.93
N PHE A 57 10.85 -25.96 9.21
CA PHE A 57 11.46 -26.93 10.13
C PHE A 57 10.65 -28.22 10.29
N VAL A 58 9.47 -28.31 9.69
CA VAL A 58 8.63 -29.51 9.74
C VAL A 58 9.00 -30.44 8.57
N PRO A 59 9.50 -31.67 8.83
CA PRO A 59 9.85 -32.60 7.77
C PRO A 59 8.63 -32.96 6.93
N ALA A 60 8.80 -32.98 5.60
CA ALA A 60 7.76 -33.33 4.65
C ALA A 60 7.72 -34.86 4.44
N ASP A 61 6.74 -35.53 5.05
CA ASP A 61 6.51 -36.97 4.90
C ASP A 61 5.79 -37.33 3.57
N THR A 62 6.11 -36.66 2.47
CA THR A 62 5.46 -36.88 1.17
C THR A 62 6.33 -37.78 0.27
N GLU A 63 5.94 -39.06 0.16
CA GLU A 63 6.67 -40.08 -0.62
C GLU A 63 6.65 -39.87 -2.15
N THR A 64 5.72 -39.06 -2.67
CA THR A 64 5.62 -38.76 -4.11
C THR A 64 6.49 -37.55 -4.50
N GLY A 65 7.56 -37.79 -5.27
CA GLY A 65 8.61 -36.81 -5.59
C GLY A 65 8.17 -35.47 -6.20
N LYS A 66 7.02 -35.41 -6.89
CA LYS A 66 6.47 -34.14 -7.42
C LYS A 66 5.89 -33.22 -6.34
N LEU A 67 5.27 -33.78 -5.29
CA LEU A 67 4.68 -33.00 -4.19
C LEU A 67 5.75 -32.47 -3.21
N ARG A 68 6.90 -33.14 -3.14
CA ARG A 68 8.04 -32.73 -2.30
C ARG A 68 8.70 -31.42 -2.75
N ILE A 69 8.71 -31.14 -4.05
CA ILE A 69 9.23 -29.88 -4.59
C ILE A 69 8.28 -28.73 -4.25
N LEU A 70 6.97 -28.93 -4.44
CA LEU A 70 5.96 -27.92 -4.12
C LEU A 70 5.98 -27.54 -2.63
N ASP A 71 6.06 -28.54 -1.74
CA ASP A 71 6.17 -28.33 -0.28
C ASP A 71 7.41 -27.52 0.12
N ARG A 72 8.50 -27.60 -0.65
CA ARG A 72 9.74 -26.88 -0.37
C ARG A 72 9.67 -25.40 -0.80
N PHE A 73 8.91 -25.09 -1.84
CA PHE A 73 8.76 -23.73 -2.36
C PHE A 73 7.53 -23.00 -1.82
N LEU A 74 6.57 -23.72 -1.23
CA LEU A 74 5.35 -23.15 -0.66
C LEU A 74 5.62 -21.96 0.29
N PRO A 75 6.61 -22.02 1.22
CA PRO A 75 6.86 -20.91 2.13
C PRO A 75 7.40 -19.67 1.41
N ALA A 76 8.24 -19.86 0.38
CA ALA A 76 8.77 -18.78 -0.43
C ALA A 76 7.66 -18.13 -1.28
N ILE A 77 6.78 -18.93 -1.88
CA ILE A 77 5.61 -18.44 -2.63
C ILE A 77 4.68 -17.66 -1.71
N ALA A 78 4.40 -18.17 -0.50
CA ALA A 78 3.57 -17.49 0.48
C ALA A 78 4.17 -16.13 0.86
N LEU A 79 5.48 -16.06 1.11
CA LEU A 79 6.16 -14.82 1.45
C LEU A 79 6.11 -13.79 0.31
N ILE A 80 6.36 -14.23 -0.93
CA ILE A 80 6.26 -13.35 -2.12
C ILE A 80 4.82 -12.84 -2.29
N ALA A 81 3.83 -13.72 -2.14
CA ALA A 81 2.42 -13.35 -2.24
C ALA A 81 2.02 -12.35 -1.15
N SER A 82 2.49 -12.55 0.10
CA SER A 82 2.25 -11.61 1.20
C SER A 82 2.87 -10.25 0.93
N VAL A 83 4.11 -10.18 0.45
CA VAL A 83 4.77 -8.91 0.12
C VAL A 83 4.03 -8.18 -1.02
N ALA A 84 3.69 -8.90 -2.10
CA ALA A 84 2.95 -8.32 -3.21
C ALA A 84 1.58 -7.78 -2.78
N LEU A 85 0.88 -8.53 -1.92
CA LEU A 85 -0.41 -8.11 -1.37
C LEU A 85 -0.26 -6.85 -0.49
N LEU A 86 0.72 -6.82 0.40
CA LEU A 86 1.02 -5.66 1.25
C LEU A 86 1.33 -4.41 0.42
N SER A 87 2.18 -4.53 -0.60
CA SER A 87 2.50 -3.40 -1.49
C SER A 87 1.27 -2.91 -2.26
N PHE A 88 0.38 -3.80 -2.67
CA PHE A 88 -0.86 -3.42 -3.37
C PHE A 88 -1.82 -2.64 -2.45
N ILE A 89 -1.90 -3.02 -1.18
CA ILE A 89 -2.74 -2.34 -0.18
C ILE A 89 -2.19 -0.97 0.14
N ASP A 90 -0.89 -0.87 0.40
CA ASP A 90 -0.24 0.41 0.70
C ASP A 90 -0.45 1.43 -0.44
N GLY A 91 -0.35 0.96 -1.69
CA GLY A 91 -0.67 1.78 -2.86
C GLY A 91 -2.13 2.25 -2.95
N ARG A 92 -3.09 1.47 -2.43
CA ARG A 92 -4.51 1.84 -2.37
C ARG A 92 -4.78 2.85 -1.25
N HIS A 93 -4.23 2.63 -0.06
CA HIS A 93 -4.35 3.55 1.08
C HIS A 93 -3.79 4.93 0.76
N SER A 94 -2.59 4.99 0.18
CA SER A 94 -1.97 6.25 -0.29
C SER A 94 -2.88 7.04 -1.23
N ARG A 95 -3.71 6.38 -2.04
CA ARG A 95 -4.67 7.07 -2.94
C ARG A 95 -5.87 7.62 -2.17
N TYR A 96 -6.43 6.86 -1.23
CA TYR A 96 -7.55 7.32 -0.43
C TYR A 96 -7.17 8.50 0.46
N ASP A 97 -6.03 8.43 1.14
CA ASP A 97 -5.54 9.52 1.98
C ASP A 97 -5.29 10.79 1.17
N ALA A 98 -4.73 10.67 -0.03
CA ALA A 98 -4.53 11.81 -0.92
C ALA A 98 -5.85 12.42 -1.42
N LEU A 99 -6.87 11.59 -1.69
CA LEU A 99 -8.20 12.08 -2.09
C LEU A 99 -8.95 12.73 -0.93
N ALA A 100 -8.87 12.16 0.27
CA ALA A 100 -9.42 12.75 1.48
C ALA A 100 -8.79 14.11 1.74
N PHE A 101 -7.46 14.19 1.70
CA PHE A 101 -6.74 15.45 1.84
C PHE A 101 -7.14 16.48 0.79
N ALA A 102 -7.28 16.08 -0.48
CA ALA A 102 -7.73 16.97 -1.55
C ALA A 102 -9.15 17.51 -1.32
N THR A 103 -10.01 16.70 -0.69
CA THR A 103 -11.38 17.09 -0.33
C THR A 103 -11.35 18.12 0.80
N ASP A 104 -10.52 17.90 1.82
CA ASP A 104 -10.37 18.83 2.94
C ASP A 104 -9.76 20.18 2.50
N HIS A 105 -8.97 20.20 1.41
CA HIS A 105 -8.34 21.40 0.82
C HIS A 105 -8.98 21.79 -0.52
N ALA A 106 -10.28 21.49 -0.70
CA ALA A 106 -10.97 21.78 -1.96
C ALA A 106 -10.95 23.28 -2.31
N ASP A 107 -10.99 24.16 -1.30
CA ASP A 107 -10.95 25.61 -1.50
C ASP A 107 -9.61 26.09 -2.09
N ASP A 108 -8.49 25.52 -1.65
CA ASP A 108 -7.16 25.81 -2.21
C ASP A 108 -7.04 25.35 -3.67
N LEU A 109 -7.84 24.35 -4.05
CA LEU A 109 -7.87 23.77 -5.40
C LEU A 109 -8.97 24.36 -6.29
N ALA A 110 -9.84 25.23 -5.78
CA ALA A 110 -11.04 25.73 -6.47
C ALA A 110 -10.74 26.80 -7.55
N GLY A 111 -9.54 27.36 -7.59
CA GLY A 111 -9.14 28.40 -8.54
C GLY A 111 -9.01 27.92 -10.00
N PRO A 112 -8.75 28.84 -10.95
CA PRO A 112 -8.53 28.49 -12.35
C PRO A 112 -7.36 27.49 -12.49
N PRO A 113 -7.55 26.30 -13.08
CA PRO A 113 -6.49 25.30 -13.15
C PRO A 113 -5.32 25.76 -14.06
N PRO A 114 -4.08 25.30 -13.81
CA PRO A 114 -3.71 24.34 -12.78
C PRO A 114 -3.43 24.99 -11.41
N GLN A 115 -3.96 24.36 -10.36
CA GLN A 115 -3.74 24.70 -8.94
C GLN A 115 -3.06 23.55 -8.22
N SER A 116 -2.35 23.83 -7.13
CA SER A 116 -1.64 22.81 -6.36
C SER A 116 -1.71 23.08 -4.86
N VAL A 117 -1.73 21.99 -4.09
CA VAL A 117 -1.61 22.00 -2.64
C VAL A 117 -0.51 21.01 -2.23
N PRO A 118 0.44 21.39 -1.35
CA PRO A 118 1.44 20.46 -0.85
C PRO A 118 0.76 19.39 0.01
N TYR A 119 1.00 18.12 -0.31
CA TYR A 119 0.40 16.97 0.38
C TYR A 119 1.34 16.38 1.45
N PHE A 120 2.63 16.23 1.10
CA PHE A 120 3.66 15.78 2.03
C PHE A 120 4.95 16.56 1.77
N GLN A 121 5.45 17.27 2.79
CA GLN A 121 6.76 17.92 2.74
C GLN A 121 7.78 17.08 3.51
N GLY A 122 8.76 16.53 2.80
CA GLY A 122 9.94 15.90 3.40
C GLY A 122 11.09 16.91 3.57
N ILE A 123 12.02 16.63 4.48
CA ILE A 123 13.23 17.41 4.72
C ILE A 123 14.13 17.38 3.45
N PRO A 124 14.98 18.40 3.23
CA PRO A 124 14.75 19.58 2.39
C PRO A 124 14.72 19.32 0.85
N ASP A 125 14.82 18.07 0.40
CA ASP A 125 15.13 17.71 -0.99
C ASP A 125 13.93 17.14 -1.78
N GLY A 126 12.72 17.23 -1.24
CA GLY A 126 11.54 16.79 -1.99
C GLY A 126 10.27 16.60 -1.19
N GLY A 127 9.20 16.38 -1.93
CA GLY A 127 7.87 16.18 -1.40
C GLY A 127 6.89 15.70 -2.45
N SER A 128 5.62 15.70 -2.07
CA SER A 128 4.52 15.44 -2.99
C SER A 128 3.45 16.52 -2.87
N ALA A 129 2.88 16.89 -4.01
CA ALA A 129 1.80 17.86 -4.12
C ALA A 129 0.63 17.24 -4.87
N ILE A 130 -0.58 17.64 -4.48
CA ILE A 130 -1.79 17.34 -5.24
C ILE A 130 -2.03 18.51 -6.18
N ILE A 131 -2.22 18.21 -7.47
CA ILE A 131 -2.40 19.19 -8.53
C ILE A 131 -3.76 18.99 -9.19
N ALA A 132 -4.59 20.03 -9.15
CA ALA A 132 -5.83 20.12 -9.91
C ALA A 132 -5.51 20.49 -11.37
N SER A 133 -5.60 19.51 -12.26
CA SER A 133 -5.36 19.64 -13.69
C SER A 133 -6.33 18.74 -14.49
N PRO A 134 -7.54 19.23 -14.80
CA PRO A 134 -8.53 18.49 -15.57
C PRO A 134 -8.01 18.11 -16.96
N GLY A 135 -8.04 16.81 -17.28
CA GLY A 135 -7.77 16.32 -18.64
C GLY A 135 -6.31 16.44 -19.13
N ARG A 136 -5.38 16.93 -18.31
CA ARG A 136 -3.98 17.11 -18.71
C ARG A 136 -3.00 16.65 -17.64
N ASN A 137 -2.03 15.82 -18.03
CA ASN A 137 -0.97 15.36 -17.15
C ASN A 137 0.00 16.52 -16.82
N PRO A 138 0.22 16.86 -15.52
CA PRO A 138 1.09 17.95 -15.13
C PRO A 138 2.55 17.84 -15.60
N MET A 139 3.05 16.62 -15.86
CA MET A 139 4.39 16.40 -16.42
C MET A 139 4.56 17.01 -17.83
N THR A 140 3.46 17.27 -18.54
CA THR A 140 3.49 17.87 -19.88
C THR A 140 3.48 19.41 -19.86
N PHE A 141 3.44 20.00 -18.67
CA PHE A 141 3.54 21.45 -18.52
C PHE A 141 4.98 21.94 -18.73
N SER A 142 5.09 23.23 -19.06
CA SER A 142 6.40 23.89 -19.15
C SER A 142 7.15 23.79 -17.82
N ALA A 143 8.49 23.79 -17.87
CA ALA A 143 9.31 23.76 -16.65
C ALA A 143 8.94 24.90 -15.67
N LYS A 144 8.67 26.11 -16.19
CA LYS A 144 8.20 27.26 -15.39
C LYS A 144 6.89 26.97 -14.66
N THR A 145 5.93 26.33 -15.33
CA THR A 145 4.64 25.96 -14.73
C THR A 145 4.82 24.86 -13.69
N ARG A 146 5.64 23.84 -13.96
CA ARG A 146 5.92 22.76 -13.01
C ARG A 146 6.56 23.32 -11.74
N LEU A 147 7.61 24.13 -11.87
CA LEU A 147 8.28 24.78 -10.75
C LEU A 147 7.32 25.65 -9.92
N ARG A 148 6.41 26.39 -10.57
CA ARG A 148 5.38 27.18 -9.87
C ARG A 148 4.43 26.32 -9.04
N LEU A 149 4.09 25.13 -9.52
CA LEU A 149 3.11 24.25 -8.87
C LEU A 149 3.71 23.51 -7.67
N THR A 150 5.00 23.16 -7.71
CA THR A 150 5.62 22.30 -6.69
C THR A 150 6.74 22.97 -5.92
N ASN A 151 7.20 24.16 -6.32
CA ASN A 151 8.42 24.81 -5.81
C ASN A 151 9.67 23.93 -5.89
N GLY A 152 9.69 22.96 -6.80
CA GLY A 152 10.78 22.02 -7.04
C GLY A 152 10.61 21.29 -8.36
N ASP A 153 11.63 20.53 -8.78
CA ASP A 153 11.58 19.81 -10.05
C ASP A 153 10.64 18.60 -9.94
N MET A 154 9.57 18.64 -10.71
CA MET A 154 8.58 17.58 -10.76
C MET A 154 9.12 16.41 -11.58
N HIS A 155 9.29 15.25 -10.94
CA HIS A 155 9.87 14.06 -11.56
C HIS A 155 8.85 12.92 -11.75
N SER A 156 7.72 12.94 -11.04
CA SER A 156 6.68 11.92 -11.19
C SER A 156 5.28 12.51 -11.00
N CYS A 157 4.29 11.96 -11.71
CA CYS A 157 2.87 12.24 -11.47
C CYS A 157 2.03 10.98 -11.69
N ARG A 158 1.11 10.74 -10.77
CA ARG A 158 0.11 9.67 -10.83
C ARG A 158 -1.29 10.27 -10.77
N LYS A 159 -2.18 9.84 -11.65
CA LYS A 159 -3.58 10.29 -11.64
C LYS A 159 -4.29 9.78 -10.38
N LEU A 160 -4.91 10.68 -9.61
CA LEU A 160 -5.76 10.34 -8.46
C LEU A 160 -7.22 10.25 -8.88
N ASP A 161 -7.67 11.20 -9.70
CA ASP A 161 -9.03 11.29 -10.23
C ASP A 161 -9.03 11.99 -11.61
N GLU A 162 -10.18 12.18 -12.26
CA GLU A 162 -10.30 12.88 -13.54
C GLU A 162 -9.68 14.28 -13.55
N LYS A 163 -9.68 14.95 -12.39
CA LYS A 163 -9.18 16.31 -12.22
C LYS A 163 -7.93 16.42 -11.35
N LEU A 164 -7.59 15.38 -10.60
CA LEU A 164 -6.54 15.43 -9.57
C LEU A 164 -5.37 14.51 -9.88
N TRP A 165 -4.17 15.01 -9.60
CA TRP A 165 -2.91 14.30 -9.78
C TRP A 165 -2.08 14.39 -8.51
N LEU A 166 -1.43 13.30 -8.12
CA LEU A 166 -0.40 13.30 -7.08
C LEU A 166 0.96 13.35 -7.77
N CYS A 167 1.74 14.40 -7.52
CA CYS A 167 3.02 14.61 -8.16
C CYS A 167 4.15 14.69 -7.14
N GLY A 168 5.22 13.93 -7.38
CA GLY A 168 6.46 14.01 -6.63
C GLY A 168 7.38 15.10 -7.20
N PHE A 169 8.03 15.83 -6.31
CA PHE A 169 8.99 16.88 -6.64
C PHE A 169 10.18 16.85 -5.69
N GLY A 170 11.30 17.44 -6.11
CA GLY A 170 12.59 17.39 -5.41
C GLY A 170 13.72 17.45 -6.41
#